data_AF-A0A0G0VQ07-F1
#
_entry.id   AF-A0A0G0VQ07-F1
#
_cell.length_a   1.000
_cell.length_b   1.000
_cell.length_c   1.000
_cell.angle_alpha   90.00
_cell.angle_beta   90.00
_cell.angle_gamma   90.00
#
_symmetry.space_group_name_H-M   'P 1'
#
loop_
_entity.id
_entity.type
_entity.pdbx_description
1 polymer ?
#
loop_
_entity_poly.entity_id
_entity_poly.type
_entity_poly.pdbx_seq_one_letter_code
_entity_poly.pdbx_strand_id
1 'polypeptide(L)'
;MYTTISKLLRLLVIFSLVISSLVFLPGKTVTAVTYPTPPWWDGVSCDDTNYFAETGVHATVLSEWNGVQACGPRPDGDSGPNLEVQFSPSGSAQHEWQCPELVKRYLLMAFSKTALAANGDAVVSVYATDHPDTFDEVANDGAAQKFPSAGDVISYSTNHTALITAVTDKDYVNGDAVLTLLEQNGSASGTTTQQFDAWIIRGDSDDPDASEADTITGWLTPVWGVQTSPNPSSNNNLTAVTALSSSEAWAVGPGLATHTTDGTTWGSNTIPANYLSYTLAGVSAVSSSNVVSVGKVYSGGANYAVALKYNGSTWSALTIDRPGASSWLNGVSTGSGGDTWAVGYTLQSGYRPLFEHYNGTSAFTKVQDPFPFVSGSTDTRLTAVSVLSSSDAWAVGYYVSSNSARPITVHYTGGNWGYVTTPTPTLPPGITTYDSKLYGVKVIASDDVWAVGYYSYMNGQTLVTLPFAMHWDGSSWDTSEQPLPLLGGYLTGVHAASSSTVYAVGLTAAVGNNGGGGTYARPLVFRYNGTNWVEISVPTVLDEMFNGVAVTGSSTDDPIWAVGGQRYNSTYTLIQQGRVK
;
A
#
# COMPACT_ATOMS: atom_id res chain seq x y z
N MET A 1 63.86 49.07 -30.16
CA MET A 1 62.76 48.33 -30.82
C MET A 1 61.98 47.66 -29.69
N TYR A 2 60.80 48.22 -29.40
CA TYR A 2 59.87 48.10 -28.25
C TYR A 2 59.74 46.70 -27.57
N THR A 3 60.14 46.55 -26.28
CA THR A 3 59.36 46.53 -24.98
C THR A 3 58.79 45.14 -24.56
N THR A 4 59.40 44.42 -23.59
CA THR A 4 59.18 44.29 -22.10
C THR A 4 58.26 43.16 -21.61
N ILE A 5 58.88 42.22 -20.85
CA ILE A 5 58.56 41.57 -19.54
C ILE A 5 57.09 41.52 -19.01
N SER A 6 56.73 40.34 -18.47
CA SER A 6 55.85 40.04 -17.28
C SER A 6 54.51 39.28 -17.49
N LYS A 7 54.34 38.22 -16.66
CA LYS A 7 53.13 37.56 -16.08
C LYS A 7 51.75 37.92 -16.66
N LEU A 8 50.91 36.91 -16.96
CA LEU A 8 49.53 36.69 -16.43
C LEU A 8 48.74 35.65 -17.25
N LEU A 9 47.84 34.95 -16.54
CA LEU A 9 46.60 34.29 -17.01
C LEU A 9 46.18 34.58 -18.45
N ARG A 10 45.87 33.52 -19.23
CA ARG A 10 44.79 33.58 -20.23
C ARG A 10 43.98 32.29 -20.26
N LEU A 11 42.70 32.45 -19.93
CA LEU A 11 41.56 31.61 -20.31
C LEU A 11 41.75 30.99 -21.71
N LEU A 12 41.48 29.69 -21.82
CA LEU A 12 40.87 29.16 -23.03
C LEU A 12 39.57 28.47 -22.65
N VAL A 13 38.47 29.13 -23.02
CA VAL A 13 37.13 28.57 -23.13
C VAL A 13 37.19 27.45 -24.17
N ILE A 14 36.85 26.22 -23.78
CA ILE A 14 36.49 25.16 -24.74
C ILE A 14 35.07 24.75 -24.39
N PHE A 15 34.17 25.05 -25.33
CA PHE A 15 32.78 24.60 -25.36
C PHE A 15 32.71 23.08 -25.17
N SER A 16 32.17 22.63 -24.03
CA SER A 16 31.64 21.27 -23.93
C SER A 16 30.24 21.28 -24.55
N LEU A 17 30.11 20.67 -25.73
CA LEU A 17 28.83 20.22 -26.25
C LEU A 17 28.25 19.22 -25.23
N VAL A 18 27.29 19.66 -24.42
CA VAL A 18 26.41 18.77 -23.69
C VAL A 18 25.40 18.24 -24.70
N ILE A 19 25.69 17.07 -25.28
CA ILE A 19 24.65 16.27 -25.93
C ILE A 19 23.91 15.59 -24.77
N SER A 20 22.88 16.26 -24.27
CA SER A 20 21.88 15.65 -23.41
C SER A 20 21.08 14.67 -24.25
N SER A 21 21.50 13.41 -24.27
CA SER A 21 20.65 12.33 -24.75
C SER A 21 19.54 12.12 -23.71
N LEU A 22 18.48 12.94 -23.77
CA LEU A 22 17.20 12.60 -23.18
C LEU A 22 16.68 11.38 -23.93
N VAL A 23 17.00 10.19 -23.41
CA VAL A 23 16.23 9.00 -23.76
C VAL A 23 14.92 9.13 -23.01
N PHE A 24 13.91 9.71 -23.66
CA PHE A 24 12.53 9.56 -23.26
C PHE A 24 12.19 8.07 -23.35
N LEU A 25 12.23 7.38 -22.22
CA LEU A 25 11.48 6.14 -22.08
C LEU A 25 10.00 6.52 -22.24
N PRO A 26 9.23 5.79 -23.05
CA PRO A 26 7.80 6.06 -23.17
C PRO A 26 7.19 5.89 -21.77
N GLY A 27 6.70 7.00 -21.20
CA GLY A 27 5.90 6.98 -19.99
C GLY A 27 4.74 6.04 -20.23
N LYS A 28 4.82 4.83 -19.67
CA LYS A 28 3.74 3.87 -19.77
C LYS A 28 2.62 4.41 -18.90
N THR A 29 1.51 4.76 -19.54
CA THR A 29 0.28 5.23 -18.91
C THR A 29 -0.10 4.28 -17.78
N VAL A 30 -0.27 4.83 -16.58
CA VAL A 30 -1.03 4.16 -15.51
C VAL A 30 -2.43 3.98 -16.10
N THR A 31 -2.81 2.73 -16.38
CA THR A 31 -4.17 2.41 -16.82
C THR A 31 -5.13 2.99 -15.78
N ALA A 32 -6.14 3.72 -16.25
CA ALA A 32 -7.23 4.20 -15.40
C ALA A 32 -7.79 3.02 -14.59
N VAL A 33 -7.93 3.24 -13.29
CA VAL A 33 -8.49 2.28 -12.32
C VAL A 33 -9.92 1.96 -12.77
N THR A 34 -10.48 0.78 -12.53
CA THR A 34 -11.94 0.58 -12.69
C THR A 34 -12.47 -0.03 -11.42
N TYR A 35 -13.23 0.74 -10.66
CA TYR A 35 -13.96 0.32 -9.49
C TYR A 35 -15.21 -0.46 -9.93
N PRO A 36 -15.59 -1.51 -9.20
CA PRO A 36 -16.67 -2.37 -9.60
C PRO A 36 -18.03 -1.79 -9.21
N THR A 37 -19.06 -2.27 -9.87
CA THR A 37 -20.44 -1.98 -9.49
C THR A 37 -20.70 -2.36 -8.02
N PRO A 38 -21.34 -1.50 -7.23
CA PRO A 38 -21.72 -1.85 -5.87
C PRO A 38 -22.57 -3.13 -5.80
N PRO A 39 -22.39 -3.96 -4.77
CA PRO A 39 -23.12 -5.23 -4.64
C PRO A 39 -24.62 -5.04 -4.38
N TRP A 40 -25.07 -3.83 -4.04
CA TRP A 40 -26.48 -3.51 -3.82
C TRP A 40 -27.22 -3.05 -5.09
N TRP A 41 -26.51 -2.84 -6.21
CA TRP A 41 -27.16 -2.54 -7.49
C TRP A 41 -27.72 -3.83 -8.12
N ASP A 42 -28.98 -3.77 -8.53
CA ASP A 42 -29.66 -4.83 -9.29
C ASP A 42 -29.75 -4.45 -10.79
N GLY A 43 -29.16 -5.27 -11.66
CA GLY A 43 -29.08 -5.02 -13.12
C GLY A 43 -27.66 -4.75 -13.63
N VAL A 44 -27.54 -4.27 -14.88
CA VAL A 44 -26.24 -4.17 -15.58
C VAL A 44 -25.52 -2.84 -15.31
N SER A 45 -26.23 -1.73 -15.07
CA SER A 45 -25.65 -0.40 -14.77
C SER A 45 -26.67 0.52 -14.07
N CYS A 46 -26.17 1.49 -13.29
CA CYS A 46 -26.95 2.54 -12.63
C CYS A 46 -28.17 2.10 -11.79
N ASP A 47 -28.13 0.89 -11.22
CA ASP A 47 -29.26 0.26 -10.53
C ASP A 47 -30.60 0.35 -11.32
N ASP A 48 -30.52 0.17 -12.65
CA ASP A 48 -31.66 0.37 -13.57
C ASP A 48 -32.89 -0.46 -13.18
N THR A 49 -32.70 -1.66 -12.62
CA THR A 49 -33.83 -2.52 -12.23
C THR A 49 -34.66 -1.88 -11.12
N ASN A 50 -34.00 -1.40 -10.06
CA ASN A 50 -34.68 -0.75 -8.94
C ASN A 50 -35.24 0.61 -9.36
N TYR A 51 -34.48 1.38 -10.14
CA TYR A 51 -34.93 2.68 -10.63
C TYR A 51 -36.18 2.58 -11.51
N PHE A 52 -36.17 1.66 -12.48
CA PHE A 52 -37.29 1.46 -13.39
C PHE A 52 -38.53 0.95 -12.65
N ALA A 53 -38.36 0.07 -11.67
CA ALA A 53 -39.47 -0.45 -10.87
C ALA A 53 -40.26 0.64 -10.14
N GLU A 54 -39.58 1.69 -9.68
CA GLU A 54 -40.20 2.80 -8.94
C GLU A 54 -40.66 3.96 -9.86
N THR A 55 -39.90 4.25 -10.92
CA THR A 55 -40.11 5.45 -11.76
C THR A 55 -40.83 5.18 -13.08
N GLY A 56 -40.74 3.96 -13.58
CA GLY A 56 -41.11 3.61 -14.97
C GLY A 56 -40.16 4.17 -16.04
N VAL A 57 -39.02 4.74 -15.64
CA VAL A 57 -37.97 5.29 -16.54
C VAL A 57 -36.70 4.47 -16.38
N HIS A 58 -36.03 4.16 -17.48
CA HIS A 58 -34.74 3.47 -17.42
C HIS A 58 -33.62 4.43 -17.02
N ALA A 59 -32.78 4.01 -16.08
CA ALA A 59 -31.58 4.72 -15.72
C ALA A 59 -30.51 4.55 -16.81
N THR A 60 -29.68 5.57 -17.00
CA THR A 60 -28.57 5.51 -17.94
C THR A 60 -27.28 6.01 -17.31
N VAL A 61 -26.15 5.48 -17.80
CA VAL A 61 -24.82 6.01 -17.50
C VAL A 61 -24.65 7.30 -18.31
N LEU A 62 -24.52 8.43 -17.63
CA LEU A 62 -24.22 9.72 -18.24
C LEU A 62 -22.73 9.83 -18.55
N SER A 63 -21.90 9.46 -17.57
CA SER A 63 -20.45 9.38 -17.67
C SER A 63 -19.92 8.35 -16.69
N GLU A 64 -18.67 7.96 -16.86
CA GLU A 64 -17.99 7.02 -15.98
C GLU A 64 -16.54 7.45 -15.79
N TRP A 65 -16.10 7.51 -14.54
CA TRP A 65 -14.67 7.64 -14.22
C TRP A 65 -14.26 6.54 -13.28
N ASN A 66 -13.25 5.81 -13.71
CA ASN A 66 -12.75 4.65 -13.01
C ASN A 66 -13.87 3.70 -12.55
N GLY A 67 -14.88 3.38 -13.36
CA GLY A 67 -15.99 2.51 -12.94
C GLY A 67 -16.97 3.13 -11.93
N VAL A 68 -16.71 4.34 -11.43
CA VAL A 68 -17.75 5.16 -10.80
C VAL A 68 -18.62 5.74 -11.90
N GLN A 69 -19.84 5.25 -12.02
CA GLN A 69 -20.81 5.75 -12.99
C GLN A 69 -21.51 6.98 -12.42
N ALA A 70 -21.56 8.09 -13.16
CA ALA A 70 -22.54 9.14 -12.96
C ALA A 70 -23.81 8.74 -13.68
N CYS A 71 -24.88 8.60 -12.93
CA CYS A 71 -26.12 8.00 -13.39
C CYS A 71 -27.22 9.06 -13.50
N GLY A 72 -28.08 8.89 -14.50
CA GLY A 72 -29.18 9.81 -14.79
C GLY A 72 -30.44 9.06 -15.20
N PRO A 73 -31.49 9.81 -15.59
CA PRO A 73 -31.47 11.24 -15.96
C PRO A 73 -31.83 12.20 -14.79
N ARG A 74 -31.09 13.31 -14.52
CA ARG A 74 -31.60 14.64 -14.04
C ARG A 74 -30.59 15.82 -14.14
N PRO A 75 -30.83 16.81 -15.00
CA PRO A 75 -30.59 18.22 -14.70
C PRO A 75 -31.88 18.85 -14.14
N ASP A 76 -31.82 19.30 -12.88
CA ASP A 76 -32.87 19.97 -12.09
C ASP A 76 -34.15 19.21 -11.68
N GLY A 77 -34.22 18.90 -10.38
CA GLY A 77 -35.46 19.07 -9.59
C GLY A 77 -36.66 18.17 -9.89
N ASP A 78 -36.50 17.09 -10.66
CA ASP A 78 -37.68 16.28 -10.96
C ASP A 78 -38.23 15.59 -9.69
N SER A 79 -39.55 15.55 -9.59
CA SER A 79 -40.34 14.99 -8.47
C SER A 79 -40.26 13.47 -8.32
N GLY A 80 -39.22 12.83 -8.87
CA GLY A 80 -39.06 11.39 -8.82
C GLY A 80 -38.65 10.89 -7.42
N PRO A 81 -38.68 9.57 -7.24
CA PRO A 81 -38.72 8.92 -5.94
C PRO A 81 -37.44 9.13 -5.15
N ASN A 82 -37.63 9.36 -3.85
CA ASN A 82 -36.59 9.42 -2.83
C ASN A 82 -36.26 7.99 -2.37
N LEU A 83 -35.70 7.17 -3.26
CA LEU A 83 -35.20 5.86 -2.87
C LEU A 83 -33.90 6.04 -2.10
N GLU A 84 -33.92 5.64 -0.84
CA GLU A 84 -32.72 5.64 0.00
C GLU A 84 -31.89 4.39 -0.27
N VAL A 85 -30.65 4.57 -0.71
CA VAL A 85 -29.64 3.52 -0.69
C VAL A 85 -28.96 3.47 0.66
N GLN A 86 -28.98 2.27 1.23
CA GLN A 86 -28.17 1.90 2.38
C GLN A 86 -26.86 1.28 1.89
N PHE A 87 -25.80 2.09 1.83
CA PHE A 87 -24.45 1.66 1.41
C PHE A 87 -23.85 0.57 2.28
N SER A 88 -24.21 0.56 3.56
CA SER A 88 -23.68 -0.36 4.56
C SER A 88 -24.62 -0.43 5.76
N PRO A 89 -24.62 -1.52 6.55
CA PRO A 89 -25.51 -1.68 7.71
C PRO A 89 -25.39 -0.59 8.78
N SER A 90 -24.26 0.11 8.85
CA SER A 90 -23.96 1.15 9.85
C SER A 90 -23.81 2.55 9.25
N GLY A 91 -24.01 2.71 7.94
CA GLY A 91 -23.86 3.98 7.24
C GLY A 91 -25.15 4.80 7.19
N SER A 92 -25.03 6.08 6.85
CA SER A 92 -26.17 6.93 6.55
C SER A 92 -26.73 6.61 5.17
N ALA A 93 -28.05 6.48 5.07
CA ALA A 93 -28.73 6.38 3.78
C ALA A 93 -28.47 7.64 2.95
N GLN A 94 -28.49 7.52 1.63
CA GLN A 94 -28.64 8.66 0.73
C GLN A 94 -29.69 8.38 -0.32
N HIS A 95 -30.33 9.43 -0.78
CA HIS A 95 -31.18 9.32 -1.96
C HIS A 95 -30.32 8.99 -3.17
N GLU A 96 -30.72 7.95 -3.88
CA GLU A 96 -30.08 7.54 -5.11
C GLU A 96 -29.98 8.68 -6.12
N TRP A 97 -28.93 8.61 -6.95
CA TRP A 97 -28.66 9.56 -8.03
C TRP A 97 -28.39 11.01 -7.60
N GLN A 98 -28.20 11.29 -6.32
CA GLN A 98 -27.77 12.61 -5.85
C GLN A 98 -26.24 12.78 -5.83
N CYS A 99 -25.77 14.02 -5.91
CA CYS A 99 -24.34 14.31 -5.77
C CYS A 99 -23.67 13.72 -4.51
N PRO A 100 -24.29 13.71 -3.30
CA PRO A 100 -23.65 13.10 -2.14
C PRO A 100 -23.67 11.57 -2.20
N GLU A 101 -24.62 10.97 -2.93
CA GLU A 101 -24.68 9.54 -3.16
C GLU A 101 -23.51 9.08 -4.04
N LEU A 102 -23.28 9.75 -5.16
CA LEU A 102 -22.14 9.49 -6.06
C LEU A 102 -20.82 9.50 -5.29
N VAL A 103 -20.60 10.56 -4.50
CA VAL A 103 -19.36 10.75 -3.76
C VAL A 103 -19.22 9.73 -2.63
N LYS A 104 -20.29 9.42 -1.87
CA LYS A 104 -20.21 8.41 -0.81
C LYS A 104 -20.05 6.99 -1.36
N ARG A 105 -20.64 6.69 -2.52
CA ARG A 105 -20.38 5.46 -3.28
C ARG A 105 -18.89 5.37 -3.62
N TYR A 106 -18.32 6.44 -4.18
CA TYR A 106 -16.89 6.50 -4.47
C TYR A 106 -16.05 6.30 -3.21
N LEU A 107 -16.35 6.98 -2.10
CA LEU A 107 -15.60 6.86 -0.85
C LEU A 107 -15.66 5.43 -0.27
N LEU A 108 -16.78 4.73 -0.41
CA LEU A 108 -16.88 3.32 -0.04
C LEU A 108 -16.09 2.42 -1.00
N MET A 109 -16.17 2.65 -2.31
CA MET A 109 -15.55 1.79 -3.31
C MET A 109 -14.02 1.95 -3.34
N ALA A 110 -13.52 3.19 -3.24
CA ALA A 110 -12.10 3.50 -3.31
C ALA A 110 -11.41 3.39 -1.94
N PHE A 111 -12.11 3.68 -0.83
CA PHE A 111 -11.51 3.74 0.50
C PHE A 111 -12.23 2.86 1.55
N SER A 112 -13.37 2.24 1.24
CA SER A 112 -14.26 1.58 2.22
C SER A 112 -14.51 2.38 3.48
N LYS A 113 -14.71 3.68 3.29
CA LYS A 113 -15.29 4.53 4.31
C LYS A 113 -16.80 4.48 4.15
N THR A 114 -17.48 4.15 5.24
CA THR A 114 -18.93 4.08 5.26
C THR A 114 -19.54 5.45 4.95
N ALA A 115 -20.76 5.47 4.44
CA ALA A 115 -21.50 6.70 4.23
C ALA A 115 -21.72 7.43 5.57
N LEU A 116 -21.20 8.65 5.71
CA LEU A 116 -21.42 9.51 6.88
C LEU A 116 -22.64 10.41 6.69
N ALA A 117 -23.21 10.93 7.78
CA ALA A 117 -24.34 11.85 7.77
C ALA A 117 -23.90 13.27 7.34
N ALA A 118 -23.61 13.44 6.05
CA ALA A 118 -23.16 14.69 5.46
C ALA A 118 -23.93 15.01 4.16
N ASN A 119 -24.31 16.27 3.99
CA ASN A 119 -24.82 16.81 2.73
C ASN A 119 -23.66 17.25 1.84
N GLY A 120 -23.93 17.62 0.58
CA GLY A 120 -22.89 17.98 -0.39
C GLY A 120 -21.92 19.05 0.11
N ASP A 121 -22.44 20.06 0.83
CA ASP A 121 -21.67 21.15 1.43
C ASP A 121 -20.72 20.71 2.55
N ALA A 122 -21.00 19.56 3.17
CA ALA A 122 -20.31 19.11 4.37
C ALA A 122 -19.48 17.83 4.16
N VAL A 123 -19.54 17.19 2.98
CA VAL A 123 -18.82 15.93 2.74
C VAL A 123 -17.33 16.07 3.06
N VAL A 124 -16.68 17.12 2.56
CA VAL A 124 -15.24 17.34 2.77
C VAL A 124 -14.91 17.43 4.26
N SER A 125 -15.52 18.37 4.99
CA SER A 125 -15.18 18.61 6.40
C SER A 125 -15.56 17.45 7.32
N VAL A 126 -16.71 16.80 7.08
CA VAL A 126 -17.17 15.66 7.89
C VAL A 126 -16.25 14.44 7.69
N TYR A 127 -15.88 14.10 6.46
CA TYR A 127 -14.99 12.97 6.22
C TYR A 127 -13.56 13.21 6.68
N ALA A 128 -13.04 14.44 6.54
CA ALA A 128 -11.72 14.79 7.09
C ALA A 128 -11.70 14.70 8.62
N THR A 129 -12.79 15.12 9.28
CA THR A 129 -12.92 15.08 10.74
C THR A 129 -13.09 13.66 11.28
N ASP A 130 -13.90 12.82 10.63
CA ASP A 130 -14.18 11.45 11.08
C ASP A 130 -13.05 10.48 10.69
N HIS A 131 -12.30 10.78 9.63
CA HIS A 131 -11.22 9.95 9.12
C HIS A 131 -9.90 10.72 8.90
N PRO A 132 -9.34 11.38 9.93
CA PRO A 132 -8.14 12.22 9.82
C PRO A 132 -6.87 11.44 9.47
N ASP A 133 -6.85 10.13 9.75
CA ASP A 133 -5.77 9.22 9.33
C ASP A 133 -5.87 8.81 7.85
N THR A 134 -6.96 9.14 7.16
CA THR A 134 -7.22 8.78 5.76
C THR A 134 -7.21 10.00 4.84
N PHE A 135 -7.79 11.12 5.28
CA PHE A 135 -7.98 12.30 4.46
C PHE A 135 -7.49 13.59 5.11
N ASP A 136 -7.02 14.49 4.27
CA ASP A 136 -6.86 15.90 4.56
C ASP A 136 -8.00 16.70 3.95
N GLU A 137 -8.45 17.72 4.68
CA GLU A 137 -9.21 18.83 4.09
C GLU A 137 -8.23 19.92 3.66
N VAL A 138 -8.40 20.41 2.43
CA VAL A 138 -7.69 21.58 1.93
C VAL A 138 -8.70 22.69 1.69
N ALA A 139 -8.55 23.79 2.42
CA ALA A 139 -9.37 24.97 2.25
C ALA A 139 -9.12 25.58 0.86
N ASN A 140 -10.19 26.03 0.20
CA ASN A 140 -10.11 26.67 -1.11
C ASN A 140 -9.80 28.18 -1.00
N ASP A 141 -8.76 28.54 -0.25
CA ASP A 141 -8.34 29.92 0.01
C ASP A 141 -6.97 30.27 -0.63
N GLY A 142 -6.35 29.30 -1.32
CA GLY A 142 -5.04 29.42 -1.95
C GLY A 142 -3.85 29.39 -0.99
N ALA A 143 -4.09 29.37 0.33
CA ALA A 143 -3.01 29.42 1.33
C ALA A 143 -2.16 28.14 1.34
N ALA A 144 -2.79 26.99 1.08
CA ALA A 144 -2.11 25.70 1.06
C ALA A 144 -1.14 25.51 -0.12
N GLN A 145 -1.30 26.30 -1.20
CA GLN A 145 -0.56 26.13 -2.46
C GLN A 145 -0.47 24.66 -2.91
N LYS A 146 -1.59 23.94 -2.79
CA LYS A 146 -1.68 22.52 -3.11
C LYS A 146 -2.55 22.32 -4.35
N PHE A 147 -2.03 21.55 -5.30
CA PHE A 147 -2.82 21.14 -6.46
C PHE A 147 -3.85 20.08 -6.07
N PRO A 148 -5.11 20.18 -6.53
CA PRO A 148 -6.03 19.06 -6.53
C PRO A 148 -5.49 17.91 -7.39
N SER A 149 -5.97 16.70 -7.10
CA SER A 149 -5.65 15.49 -7.83
C SER A 149 -6.92 14.78 -8.29
N ALA A 150 -6.82 13.99 -9.37
CA ALA A 150 -7.90 13.09 -9.73
C ALA A 150 -8.17 12.10 -8.59
N GLY A 151 -9.43 11.96 -8.18
CA GLY A 151 -9.86 11.25 -6.98
C GLY A 151 -10.19 12.16 -5.79
N ASP A 152 -9.80 13.43 -5.82
CA ASP A 152 -10.18 14.39 -4.77
C ASP A 152 -11.68 14.72 -4.86
N VAL A 153 -12.32 14.90 -3.71
CA VAL A 153 -13.75 15.24 -3.59
C VAL A 153 -13.87 16.71 -3.23
N ILE A 154 -14.74 17.46 -3.90
CA ILE A 154 -15.00 18.87 -3.61
C ILE A 154 -16.35 19.06 -2.92
N SER A 155 -16.43 20.02 -2.01
CA SER A 155 -17.70 20.49 -1.43
C SER A 155 -17.92 21.96 -1.82
N TYR A 156 -19.17 22.28 -2.07
CA TYR A 156 -19.61 23.64 -2.38
C TYR A 156 -20.18 24.32 -1.15
N SER A 157 -20.37 25.64 -1.19
CA SER A 157 -21.08 26.39 -0.13
C SER A 157 -22.58 26.16 -0.18
N THR A 158 -23.08 25.64 -1.30
CA THR A 158 -24.42 25.06 -1.42
C THR A 158 -24.36 23.54 -1.20
N ASN A 159 -25.51 22.89 -1.07
CA ASN A 159 -25.64 21.44 -0.87
C ASN A 159 -25.25 20.64 -2.13
N HIS A 160 -24.01 20.81 -2.60
CA HIS A 160 -23.46 20.17 -3.78
C HIS A 160 -22.04 19.63 -3.53
N THR A 161 -21.67 18.57 -4.23
CA THR A 161 -20.35 17.92 -4.13
C THR A 161 -20.03 17.21 -5.43
N ALA A 162 -18.75 17.09 -5.78
CA ALA A 162 -18.34 16.43 -7.00
C ALA A 162 -16.99 15.72 -6.82
N LEU A 163 -16.65 14.88 -7.79
CA LEU A 163 -15.39 14.14 -7.84
C LEU A 163 -14.49 14.70 -8.93
N ILE A 164 -13.25 15.08 -8.61
CA ILE A 164 -12.26 15.47 -9.60
C ILE A 164 -11.78 14.21 -10.33
N THR A 165 -11.84 14.20 -11.66
CA THR A 165 -11.49 13.05 -12.50
C THR A 165 -10.26 13.25 -13.36
N ALA A 166 -9.93 14.51 -13.65
CA ALA A 166 -8.71 14.89 -14.35
C ALA A 166 -8.25 16.28 -13.93
N VAL A 167 -6.95 16.51 -14.01
CA VAL A 167 -6.30 17.81 -13.81
C VAL A 167 -5.32 18.00 -14.97
N THR A 168 -5.65 18.89 -15.91
CA THR A 168 -4.88 19.16 -17.13
C THR A 168 -4.29 20.56 -17.11
N ASP A 169 -3.40 20.86 -18.06
CA ASP A 169 -2.81 22.19 -18.26
C ASP A 169 -2.15 22.78 -17.01
N LYS A 170 -1.45 21.92 -16.25
CA LYS A 170 -0.84 22.28 -14.96
C LYS A 170 0.30 23.29 -15.12
N ASP A 171 0.11 24.48 -14.56
CA ASP A 171 1.16 25.47 -14.31
C ASP A 171 1.50 25.49 -12.81
N TYR A 172 2.52 24.71 -12.44
CA TYR A 172 2.98 24.64 -11.04
C TYR A 172 3.59 25.93 -10.50
N VAL A 173 3.89 26.92 -11.35
CA VAL A 173 4.47 28.20 -10.92
C VAL A 173 3.36 29.14 -10.49
N ASN A 174 2.31 29.25 -11.30
CA ASN A 174 1.21 30.17 -11.05
C ASN A 174 0.08 29.53 -10.23
N GLY A 175 0.02 28.20 -10.17
CA GLY A 175 -1.05 27.48 -9.50
C GLY A 175 -2.30 27.37 -10.37
N ASP A 176 -2.11 27.17 -11.67
CA ASP A 176 -3.20 27.14 -12.66
C ASP A 176 -3.39 25.73 -13.24
N ALA A 177 -4.64 25.33 -13.51
CA ALA A 177 -5.01 24.09 -14.19
C ALA A 177 -6.48 24.10 -14.62
N VAL A 178 -6.84 23.12 -15.46
CA VAL A 178 -8.24 22.79 -15.76
C VAL A 178 -8.61 21.48 -15.08
N LEU A 179 -9.70 21.50 -14.32
CA LEU A 179 -10.26 20.33 -13.65
C LEU A 179 -11.43 19.78 -14.46
N THR A 180 -11.51 18.45 -14.59
CA THR A 180 -12.72 17.76 -15.04
C THR A 180 -13.38 17.12 -13.84
N LEU A 181 -14.68 17.35 -13.67
CA LEU A 181 -15.47 16.84 -12.56
C LEU A 181 -16.44 15.76 -13.06
N LEU A 182 -16.64 14.72 -12.26
CA LEU A 182 -17.76 13.79 -12.36
C LEU A 182 -18.77 14.19 -11.29
N GLU A 183 -20.01 14.41 -11.71
CA GLU A 183 -21.06 14.88 -10.83
C GLU A 183 -22.43 14.37 -11.29
N GLN A 184 -23.39 14.45 -10.37
CA GLN A 184 -24.80 14.15 -10.62
C GLN A 184 -25.63 15.32 -10.11
N ASN A 185 -26.76 15.59 -10.78
CA ASN A 185 -27.72 16.69 -10.58
C ASN A 185 -27.43 18.00 -11.31
N GLY A 186 -26.16 18.37 -11.53
CA GLY A 186 -25.76 19.63 -12.17
C GLY A 186 -25.51 19.52 -13.67
N SER A 187 -25.29 18.31 -14.19
CA SER A 187 -24.86 18.09 -15.58
C SER A 187 -25.65 17.02 -16.30
N ALA A 188 -26.18 17.38 -17.47
CA ALA A 188 -26.85 16.45 -18.37
C ALA A 188 -25.91 15.36 -18.92
N SER A 189 -24.59 15.59 -18.92
CA SER A 189 -23.58 14.62 -19.33
C SER A 189 -22.89 13.95 -18.15
N GLY A 190 -23.25 14.28 -16.91
CA GLY A 190 -22.59 13.77 -15.70
C GLY A 190 -21.16 14.27 -15.51
N THR A 191 -20.75 15.31 -16.26
CA THR A 191 -19.42 15.91 -16.18
C THR A 191 -19.47 17.41 -16.35
N THR A 192 -18.60 18.12 -15.63
CA THR A 192 -18.38 19.57 -15.78
C THR A 192 -16.88 19.88 -15.78
N THR A 193 -16.52 21.11 -16.12
CA THR A 193 -15.13 21.58 -16.07
C THR A 193 -15.02 22.77 -15.15
N GLN A 194 -13.92 22.84 -14.39
CA GLN A 194 -13.68 23.91 -13.45
C GLN A 194 -12.28 24.50 -13.64
N GLN A 195 -12.17 25.83 -13.63
CA GLN A 195 -10.87 26.49 -13.63
C GLN A 195 -10.25 26.46 -12.23
N PHE A 196 -8.97 26.13 -12.17
CA PHE A 196 -8.12 26.31 -11.00
C PHE A 196 -7.14 27.42 -11.34
N ASP A 197 -7.26 28.57 -10.69
CA ASP A 197 -6.45 29.75 -11.00
C ASP A 197 -5.88 30.35 -9.72
N ALA A 198 -4.58 30.60 -9.72
CA ALA A 198 -3.86 31.15 -8.58
C ALA A 198 -4.13 30.37 -7.29
N TRP A 199 -4.04 29.04 -7.36
CA TRP A 199 -4.21 28.11 -6.24
C TRP A 199 -5.65 27.99 -5.69
N ILE A 200 -6.65 28.51 -6.40
CA ILE A 200 -8.06 28.49 -6.00
C ILE A 200 -8.90 27.85 -7.10
N ILE A 201 -9.75 26.90 -6.72
CA ILE A 201 -10.77 26.35 -7.61
C ILE A 201 -11.91 27.38 -7.71
N ARG A 202 -12.16 27.88 -8.92
CA ARG A 202 -13.24 28.86 -9.18
C ARG A 202 -14.62 28.20 -9.08
N GLY A 203 -15.68 28.98 -8.94
CA GLY A 203 -17.06 28.51 -9.15
C GLY A 203 -17.38 28.35 -10.64
N ASP A 204 -18.56 27.85 -10.99
CA ASP A 204 -18.95 27.42 -12.34
C ASP A 204 -18.52 28.39 -13.46
N SER A 205 -17.97 27.81 -14.53
CA SER A 205 -17.61 28.49 -15.79
C SER A 205 -18.77 29.23 -16.47
N ASP A 206 -20.02 28.92 -16.12
CA ASP A 206 -21.22 29.54 -16.69
C ASP A 206 -21.70 30.81 -15.93
N ASP A 207 -21.06 31.20 -14.82
CA ASP A 207 -21.31 32.47 -14.10
C ASP A 207 -20.05 33.35 -14.01
N PRO A 208 -19.74 34.14 -15.06
CA PRO A 208 -18.58 35.04 -15.07
C PRO A 208 -18.68 36.23 -14.10
N ASP A 209 -19.84 36.45 -13.46
CA ASP A 209 -20.10 37.59 -12.59
C ASP A 209 -20.17 37.21 -11.09
N ALA A 210 -20.00 35.93 -10.74
CA ALA A 210 -20.06 35.40 -9.36
C ALA A 210 -21.31 35.85 -8.60
N SER A 211 -22.45 35.87 -9.30
CA SER A 211 -23.74 36.33 -8.77
C SER A 211 -24.56 35.22 -8.14
N GLU A 212 -24.24 33.96 -8.44
CA GLU A 212 -24.71 32.76 -7.75
C GLU A 212 -23.79 32.45 -6.55
N ALA A 213 -24.38 32.16 -5.39
CA ALA A 213 -23.70 31.94 -4.11
C ALA A 213 -22.99 30.57 -3.99
N ASP A 214 -22.56 29.98 -5.11
CA ASP A 214 -22.04 28.61 -5.19
C ASP A 214 -20.50 28.57 -5.31
N THR A 215 -19.84 28.78 -4.17
CA THR A 215 -18.38 28.78 -4.05
C THR A 215 -17.88 27.44 -3.55
N ILE A 216 -16.78 26.92 -4.09
CA ILE A 216 -16.14 25.71 -3.54
C ILE A 216 -15.47 26.09 -2.21
N THR A 217 -15.81 25.36 -1.15
CA THR A 217 -15.30 25.63 0.21
C THR A 217 -13.95 24.96 0.46
N GLY A 218 -13.74 23.80 -0.14
CA GLY A 218 -12.52 23.02 -0.01
C GLY A 218 -12.62 21.69 -0.75
N TRP A 219 -11.54 20.91 -0.64
CA TRP A 219 -11.49 19.56 -1.18
C TRP A 219 -10.87 18.57 -0.20
N LEU A 220 -11.40 17.36 -0.23
CA LEU A 220 -10.94 16.20 0.50
C LEU A 220 -9.91 15.46 -0.35
N THR A 221 -8.74 15.20 0.21
CA THR A 221 -7.63 14.55 -0.49
C THR A 221 -7.01 13.46 0.36
N PRO A 222 -6.69 12.28 -0.19
CA PRO A 222 -6.08 11.19 0.59
C PRO A 222 -4.72 11.56 1.16
N VAL A 223 -4.39 11.03 2.35
CA VAL A 223 -3.05 11.19 2.94
C VAL A 223 -2.00 10.30 2.26
N TRP A 224 -2.45 9.31 1.49
CA TRP A 224 -1.64 8.39 0.69
C TRP A 224 -1.75 8.70 -0.80
N GLY A 225 -0.63 8.64 -1.51
CA GLY A 225 -0.56 8.82 -2.96
C GLY A 225 0.31 7.77 -3.64
N VAL A 226 -0.11 7.34 -4.84
CA VAL A 226 0.65 6.42 -5.69
C VAL A 226 1.91 7.10 -6.23
N GLN A 227 3.04 6.42 -6.13
CA GLN A 227 4.32 6.86 -6.66
C GLN A 227 4.63 6.15 -7.98
N THR A 228 5.26 6.88 -8.91
CA THR A 228 5.69 6.28 -10.18
C THR A 228 6.98 5.49 -10.01
N SER A 229 7.06 4.31 -10.63
CA SER A 229 8.27 3.49 -10.68
C SER A 229 8.46 2.88 -12.08
N PRO A 230 9.70 2.80 -12.59
CA PRO A 230 10.02 2.03 -13.77
C PRO A 230 9.61 0.58 -13.62
N ASN A 231 9.14 0.00 -14.73
CA ASN A 231 8.76 -1.41 -14.86
C ASN A 231 9.71 -2.08 -15.87
N PRO A 232 10.98 -2.36 -15.49
CA PRO A 232 11.97 -2.85 -16.43
C PRO A 232 11.78 -4.31 -16.82
N SER A 233 10.87 -5.06 -16.18
CA SER A 233 10.72 -6.50 -16.35
C SER A 233 9.27 -6.94 -16.62
N SER A 234 9.07 -8.23 -16.94
CA SER A 234 7.75 -8.88 -17.09
C SER A 234 7.11 -9.31 -15.76
N ASN A 235 7.82 -9.12 -14.64
CA ASN A 235 7.31 -9.34 -13.30
C ASN A 235 7.79 -8.20 -12.38
N ASN A 236 6.90 -7.31 -11.97
CA ASN A 236 7.22 -6.10 -11.21
C ASN A 236 6.47 -6.04 -9.86
N ASN A 237 5.92 -7.15 -9.37
CA ASN A 237 5.30 -7.18 -8.05
C ASN A 237 6.37 -7.00 -6.96
N LEU A 238 6.34 -5.88 -6.24
CA LEU A 238 7.31 -5.59 -5.18
C LEU A 238 6.97 -6.39 -3.92
N THR A 239 7.95 -7.07 -3.36
CA THR A 239 7.79 -7.98 -2.22
C THR A 239 8.20 -7.35 -0.90
N ALA A 240 9.16 -6.43 -0.90
CA ALA A 240 9.66 -5.79 0.31
C ALA A 240 10.19 -4.38 0.02
N VAL A 241 10.16 -3.54 1.06
CA VAL A 241 10.70 -2.18 1.06
C VAL A 241 11.46 -1.93 2.35
N THR A 242 12.53 -1.16 2.27
CA THR A 242 13.30 -0.64 3.40
C THR A 242 13.60 0.83 3.15
N ALA A 243 13.63 1.65 4.19
CA ALA A 243 13.92 3.07 4.08
C ALA A 243 14.93 3.50 5.14
N LEU A 244 15.85 4.37 4.76
CA LEU A 244 16.86 4.95 5.67
C LEU A 244 16.45 6.34 6.15
N SER A 245 15.70 7.07 5.33
CA SER A 245 15.23 8.42 5.62
C SER A 245 14.00 8.74 4.81
N SER A 246 13.41 9.91 5.04
CA SER A 246 12.25 10.44 4.31
C SER A 246 12.44 10.53 2.79
N SER A 247 13.69 10.56 2.32
CA SER A 247 14.01 10.69 0.89
C SER A 247 14.69 9.44 0.31
N GLU A 248 15.14 8.50 1.13
CA GLU A 248 15.97 7.38 0.65
C GLU A 248 15.39 6.01 1.04
N ALA A 249 14.93 5.28 0.02
CA ALA A 249 14.30 3.97 0.19
C ALA A 249 14.56 3.02 -0.98
N TRP A 250 14.62 1.72 -0.68
CA TRP A 250 14.78 0.63 -1.65
C TRP A 250 13.56 -0.29 -1.59
N ALA A 251 13.09 -0.71 -2.75
CA ALA A 251 12.08 -1.74 -2.89
C ALA A 251 12.56 -2.83 -3.85
N VAL A 252 12.24 -4.08 -3.54
CA VAL A 252 12.67 -5.25 -4.32
C VAL A 252 11.49 -6.12 -4.69
N GLY A 253 11.67 -6.93 -5.73
CA GLY A 253 10.72 -7.92 -6.21
C GLY A 253 11.37 -8.87 -7.22
N PRO A 254 10.58 -9.66 -7.96
CA PRO A 254 11.08 -10.52 -9.03
C PRO A 254 11.86 -9.73 -10.09
N GLY A 255 13.16 -10.00 -10.22
CA GLY A 255 14.03 -9.33 -11.20
C GLY A 255 14.14 -7.81 -11.04
N LEU A 256 13.68 -7.24 -9.92
CA LEU A 256 13.58 -5.80 -9.71
C LEU A 256 14.18 -5.40 -8.36
N ALA A 257 15.05 -4.38 -8.41
CA ALA A 257 15.36 -3.54 -7.27
C ALA A 257 15.26 -2.09 -7.78
N THR A 258 14.48 -1.28 -7.08
CA THR A 258 14.28 0.14 -7.38
C THR A 258 14.61 0.95 -6.14
N HIS A 259 15.08 2.16 -6.35
CA HIS A 259 15.57 3.04 -5.31
C HIS A 259 15.16 4.49 -5.60
N THR A 260 14.76 5.19 -4.54
CA THR A 260 14.51 6.64 -4.54
C THR A 260 15.52 7.35 -3.65
N THR A 261 15.95 8.55 -4.05
CA THR A 261 16.84 9.43 -3.28
C THR A 261 16.20 10.77 -2.92
N ASP A 262 15.00 11.03 -3.42
CA ASP A 262 14.20 12.24 -3.17
C ASP A 262 12.84 11.93 -2.55
N GLY A 263 12.54 10.66 -2.28
CA GLY A 263 11.30 10.16 -1.71
C GLY A 263 10.11 10.07 -2.67
N THR A 264 10.21 10.62 -3.89
CA THR A 264 9.08 10.79 -4.81
C THR A 264 9.30 10.19 -6.20
N THR A 265 10.56 10.07 -6.63
CA THR A 265 10.92 9.42 -7.89
C THR A 265 11.66 8.12 -7.64
N TRP A 266 11.13 7.03 -8.21
CA TRP A 266 11.75 5.71 -8.15
C TRP A 266 12.40 5.39 -9.49
N GLY A 267 13.51 4.65 -9.48
CA GLY A 267 14.11 4.17 -10.74
C GLY A 267 15.62 4.14 -10.81
N SER A 268 16.33 4.53 -9.74
CA SER A 268 17.78 4.34 -9.67
C SER A 268 18.13 2.88 -9.28
N ASN A 269 19.31 2.40 -9.69
CA ASN A 269 19.92 1.13 -9.21
C ASN A 269 19.24 -0.19 -9.61
N THR A 270 18.96 -0.37 -10.91
CA THR A 270 18.47 -1.64 -11.45
C THR A 270 19.45 -2.79 -11.22
N ILE A 271 18.91 -3.96 -10.94
CA ILE A 271 19.69 -5.19 -10.81
C ILE A 271 20.39 -5.51 -12.15
N PRO A 272 21.68 -5.92 -12.14
CA PRO A 272 22.36 -6.39 -13.33
C PRO A 272 21.64 -7.53 -14.06
N ALA A 273 21.73 -7.56 -15.39
CA ALA A 273 21.00 -8.50 -16.25
C ALA A 273 21.15 -9.98 -15.85
N ASN A 274 22.32 -10.35 -15.31
CA ASN A 274 22.63 -11.70 -14.87
C ASN A 274 21.87 -12.17 -13.61
N TYR A 275 21.16 -11.27 -12.92
CA TYR A 275 20.34 -11.63 -11.75
C TYR A 275 18.84 -11.36 -11.95
N LEU A 276 18.39 -11.05 -13.18
CA LEU A 276 16.97 -10.80 -13.48
C LEU A 276 16.07 -12.02 -13.25
N SER A 277 16.65 -13.22 -13.19
CA SER A 277 15.91 -14.46 -12.86
C SER A 277 15.68 -14.64 -11.35
N TYR A 278 16.25 -13.77 -10.51
CA TYR A 278 16.09 -13.88 -9.06
C TYR A 278 14.72 -13.34 -8.65
N THR A 279 14.04 -14.08 -7.79
CA THR A 279 12.87 -13.60 -7.07
C THR A 279 13.33 -13.11 -5.72
N LEU A 280 13.52 -11.80 -5.57
CA LEU A 280 13.85 -11.18 -4.28
C LEU A 280 12.60 -11.10 -3.41
N ALA A 281 12.74 -11.45 -2.14
CA ALA A 281 11.65 -11.56 -1.17
C ALA A 281 11.82 -10.63 0.03
N GLY A 282 13.06 -10.32 0.42
CA GLY A 282 13.36 -9.39 1.51
C GLY A 282 14.48 -8.43 1.15
N VAL A 283 14.47 -7.25 1.75
CA VAL A 283 15.53 -6.23 1.63
C VAL A 283 15.74 -5.53 2.97
N SER A 284 16.99 -5.21 3.29
CA SER A 284 17.35 -4.44 4.47
C SER A 284 18.51 -3.52 4.15
N ALA A 285 18.39 -2.25 4.53
CA ALA A 285 19.41 -1.22 4.36
C ALA A 285 19.88 -0.71 5.73
N VAL A 286 21.19 -0.52 5.89
CA VAL A 286 21.79 0.18 7.05
C VAL A 286 22.56 1.44 6.67
N SER A 287 22.83 1.60 5.37
CA SER A 287 23.38 2.83 4.79
C SER A 287 23.13 2.81 3.28
N SER A 288 23.30 3.97 2.62
CA SER A 288 23.16 4.10 1.17
C SER A 288 24.08 3.18 0.36
N SER A 289 25.14 2.67 0.98
CA SER A 289 26.10 1.75 0.37
C SER A 289 26.14 0.35 0.98
N ASN A 290 25.18 0.02 1.85
CA ASN A 290 25.09 -1.31 2.45
C ASN A 290 23.62 -1.73 2.54
N VAL A 291 23.17 -2.38 1.46
CA VAL A 291 21.84 -2.95 1.34
C VAL A 291 21.98 -4.42 1.00
N VAL A 292 21.26 -5.27 1.71
CA VAL A 292 21.24 -6.71 1.47
C VAL A 292 19.82 -7.11 1.07
N SER A 293 19.71 -7.91 0.02
CA SER A 293 18.45 -8.52 -0.39
C SER A 293 18.61 -10.02 -0.53
N VAL A 294 17.57 -10.77 -0.18
CA VAL A 294 17.53 -12.23 -0.24
C VAL A 294 16.31 -12.72 -0.98
N GLY A 295 16.35 -13.95 -1.44
CA GLY A 295 15.23 -14.55 -2.14
C GLY A 295 15.54 -15.95 -2.66
N LYS A 296 15.08 -16.22 -3.88
CA LYS A 296 15.32 -17.49 -4.57
C LYS A 296 15.63 -17.32 -6.06
N VAL A 297 16.21 -18.35 -6.65
CA VAL A 297 16.28 -18.55 -8.10
C VAL A 297 15.73 -19.94 -8.45
N TYR A 298 14.95 -20.03 -9.53
CA TYR A 298 14.50 -21.32 -10.05
C TYR A 298 15.56 -21.89 -11.00
N SER A 299 16.05 -23.09 -10.72
CA SER A 299 17.06 -23.77 -11.54
C SER A 299 16.88 -25.28 -11.46
N GLY A 300 16.98 -25.97 -12.60
CA GLY A 300 16.96 -27.44 -12.63
C GLY A 300 15.73 -28.10 -11.99
N GLY A 301 14.58 -27.43 -11.99
CA GLY A 301 13.34 -27.96 -11.40
C GLY A 301 13.11 -27.62 -9.93
N ALA A 302 14.01 -26.85 -9.28
CA ALA A 302 13.93 -26.51 -7.87
C ALA A 302 14.20 -25.02 -7.61
N ASN A 303 13.82 -24.55 -6.42
CA ASN A 303 14.18 -23.22 -5.95
C ASN A 303 15.47 -23.30 -5.14
N TYR A 304 16.34 -22.31 -5.28
CA TYR A 304 17.56 -22.20 -4.48
C TYR A 304 17.70 -20.82 -3.88
N ALA A 305 18.13 -20.75 -2.63
CA ALA A 305 18.40 -19.50 -1.94
C ALA A 305 19.45 -18.67 -2.69
N VAL A 306 19.24 -17.35 -2.70
CA VAL A 306 20.15 -16.34 -3.25
C VAL A 306 20.18 -15.11 -2.34
N ALA A 307 21.30 -14.39 -2.40
CA ALA A 307 21.47 -13.10 -1.74
C ALA A 307 22.24 -12.14 -2.65
N LEU A 308 21.85 -10.87 -2.64
CA LEU A 308 22.52 -9.77 -3.33
C LEU A 308 22.90 -8.69 -2.31
N LYS A 309 24.01 -8.00 -2.56
CA LYS A 309 24.47 -6.84 -1.82
C LYS A 309 24.65 -5.65 -2.75
N TYR A 310 24.11 -4.51 -2.36
CA TYR A 310 24.35 -3.21 -2.99
C TYR A 310 25.47 -2.49 -2.24
N ASN A 311 26.44 -1.95 -2.99
CA ASN A 311 27.61 -1.28 -2.44
C ASN A 311 27.60 0.25 -2.60
N GLY A 312 26.45 0.85 -2.93
CA GLY A 312 26.35 2.28 -3.26
C GLY A 312 26.48 2.60 -4.75
N SER A 313 26.72 1.58 -5.58
CA SER A 313 26.80 1.74 -7.04
C SER A 313 26.18 0.58 -7.81
N THR A 314 26.41 -0.67 -7.39
CA THR A 314 25.94 -1.85 -8.11
C THR A 314 25.56 -2.97 -7.16
N TRP A 315 24.68 -3.85 -7.63
CA TRP A 315 24.33 -5.10 -6.96
C TRP A 315 25.27 -6.23 -7.35
N SER A 316 25.76 -6.98 -6.37
CA SER A 316 26.58 -8.18 -6.57
C SER A 316 26.08 -9.34 -5.72
N ALA A 317 26.18 -10.56 -6.22
CA ALA A 317 25.80 -11.74 -5.45
C ALA A 317 26.71 -11.97 -4.24
N LEU A 318 26.10 -12.33 -3.12
CA LEU A 318 26.78 -12.92 -1.97
C LEU A 318 26.81 -14.44 -2.10
N THR A 319 27.87 -15.07 -1.62
CA THR A 319 27.90 -16.54 -1.52
C THR A 319 26.91 -17.01 -0.46
N ILE A 320 26.13 -18.02 -0.79
CA ILE A 320 25.18 -18.65 0.12
C ILE A 320 25.17 -20.16 -0.10
N ASP A 321 25.03 -20.93 0.97
CA ASP A 321 24.79 -22.37 0.86
C ASP A 321 23.40 -22.63 0.26
N ARG A 322 23.24 -23.73 -0.47
CA ARG A 322 21.97 -24.12 -1.11
C ARG A 322 21.50 -25.44 -0.51
N PRO A 323 21.06 -25.45 0.75
CA PRO A 323 20.78 -26.68 1.45
C PRO A 323 19.51 -27.37 0.93
N GLY A 324 19.50 -28.70 1.02
CA GLY A 324 18.35 -29.54 0.69
C GLY A 324 18.07 -29.66 -0.80
N ALA A 325 16.94 -30.28 -1.14
CA ALA A 325 16.48 -30.43 -2.52
C ALA A 325 15.88 -29.14 -3.10
N SER A 326 15.56 -28.17 -2.24
CA SER A 326 15.02 -26.85 -2.58
C SER A 326 15.23 -25.92 -1.38
N SER A 327 15.50 -24.63 -1.61
CA SER A 327 15.68 -23.62 -0.56
C SER A 327 15.17 -22.25 -1.00
N TRP A 328 14.68 -21.48 -0.03
CA TRP A 328 14.22 -20.10 -0.24
C TRP A 328 14.40 -19.31 1.06
N LEU A 329 15.02 -18.13 0.97
CA LEU A 329 15.00 -17.10 2.02
C LEU A 329 13.84 -16.12 1.81
N ASN A 330 12.98 -15.97 2.81
CA ASN A 330 11.80 -15.10 2.76
C ASN A 330 12.09 -13.70 3.31
N GLY A 331 12.88 -13.59 4.38
CA GLY A 331 13.15 -12.33 5.05
C GLY A 331 14.63 -12.14 5.36
N VAL A 332 15.07 -10.88 5.39
CA VAL A 332 16.41 -10.45 5.81
C VAL A 332 16.28 -9.18 6.64
N SER A 333 17.09 -9.08 7.69
CA SER A 333 17.20 -7.87 8.50
C SER A 333 18.63 -7.72 8.98
N THR A 334 19.10 -6.48 8.98
CA THR A 334 20.42 -6.09 9.48
C THR A 334 20.26 -5.20 10.69
N GLY A 335 20.84 -5.60 11.81
CA GLY A 335 20.80 -4.85 13.06
C GLY A 335 21.93 -3.83 13.18
N SER A 336 21.97 -3.16 14.33
CA SER A 336 23.06 -2.25 14.66
C SER A 336 24.41 -2.98 14.64
N GLY A 337 25.41 -2.43 13.94
CA GLY A 337 26.73 -3.05 13.78
C GLY A 337 26.90 -3.90 12.51
N GLY A 338 25.86 -4.00 11.67
CA GLY A 338 25.94 -4.71 10.38
C GLY A 338 25.74 -6.22 10.49
N ASP A 339 25.27 -6.70 11.65
CA ASP A 339 24.92 -8.10 11.85
C ASP A 339 23.61 -8.41 11.09
N THR A 340 23.68 -9.31 10.10
CA THR A 340 22.56 -9.60 9.22
C THR A 340 22.09 -11.04 9.41
N TRP A 341 20.80 -11.21 9.64
CA TRP A 341 20.13 -12.51 9.60
C TRP A 341 19.18 -12.59 8.42
N ALA A 342 19.17 -13.75 7.78
CA ALA A 342 18.16 -14.11 6.80
C ALA A 342 17.49 -15.43 7.20
N VAL A 343 16.18 -15.51 7.01
CA VAL A 343 15.39 -16.68 7.37
C VAL A 343 14.51 -17.13 6.21
N GLY A 344 14.19 -18.41 6.22
CA GLY A 344 13.32 -19.01 5.23
C GLY A 344 13.09 -20.49 5.50
N TYR A 345 13.18 -21.30 4.46
CA TYR A 345 13.04 -22.74 4.58
C TYR A 345 13.85 -23.53 3.54
N THR A 346 14.09 -24.80 3.85
CA THR A 346 14.71 -25.80 2.97
C THR A 346 13.89 -27.08 2.94
N LEU A 347 13.81 -27.72 1.78
CA LEU A 347 13.16 -29.01 1.58
C LEU A 347 14.13 -30.14 1.87
N GLN A 348 13.82 -30.93 2.90
CA GLN A 348 14.49 -32.18 3.26
C GLN A 348 13.45 -33.32 3.25
N SER A 349 13.32 -34.10 4.33
CA SER A 349 12.19 -35.03 4.51
C SER A 349 10.84 -34.33 4.70
N GLY A 350 10.89 -33.02 4.96
CA GLY A 350 9.80 -32.05 4.95
C GLY A 350 10.41 -30.64 4.86
N TYR A 351 9.61 -29.60 4.84
CA TYR A 351 10.13 -28.24 4.92
C TYR A 351 10.62 -27.94 6.34
N ARG A 352 11.85 -27.40 6.42
CA ARG A 352 12.53 -27.05 7.67
C ARG A 352 12.92 -25.58 7.66
N PRO A 353 12.99 -24.90 8.82
CA PRO A 353 13.55 -23.56 8.93
C PRO A 353 14.95 -23.50 8.34
N LEU A 354 15.23 -22.41 7.65
CA LEU A 354 16.57 -22.06 7.19
C LEU A 354 16.98 -20.77 7.89
N PHE A 355 18.15 -20.78 8.54
CA PHE A 355 18.78 -19.62 9.15
C PHE A 355 20.13 -19.40 8.48
N GLU A 356 20.35 -18.18 7.99
CA GLU A 356 21.59 -17.77 7.34
C GLU A 356 22.09 -16.50 8.04
N HIS A 357 23.34 -16.51 8.47
CA HIS A 357 23.98 -15.42 9.19
C HIS A 357 25.08 -14.77 8.36
N TYR A 358 25.09 -13.45 8.29
CA TYR A 358 26.09 -12.67 7.57
C TYR A 358 26.72 -11.62 8.47
N ASN A 359 28.03 -11.75 8.65
CA ASN A 359 28.86 -10.94 9.54
C ASN A 359 29.62 -9.82 8.79
N GLY A 360 29.13 -9.39 7.63
CA GLY A 360 29.78 -8.32 6.86
C GLY A 360 30.92 -8.75 5.93
N THR A 361 31.19 -10.06 5.79
CA THR A 361 32.24 -10.60 4.89
C THR A 361 31.72 -10.78 3.45
N SER A 362 32.07 -11.89 2.77
CA SER A 362 31.65 -12.17 1.38
C SER A 362 30.58 -13.27 1.27
N ALA A 363 30.23 -13.94 2.37
CA ALA A 363 29.35 -15.10 2.36
C ALA A 363 28.39 -15.11 3.56
N PHE A 364 27.15 -15.53 3.31
CA PHE A 364 26.27 -16.02 4.35
C PHE A 364 26.77 -17.37 4.84
N THR A 365 26.60 -17.61 6.13
CA THR A 365 26.90 -18.87 6.80
C THR A 365 25.62 -19.49 7.32
N LYS A 366 25.37 -20.73 6.91
CA LYS A 366 24.22 -21.48 7.38
C LYS A 366 24.37 -21.76 8.87
N VAL A 367 23.33 -21.40 9.62
CA VAL A 367 23.21 -21.75 11.03
C VAL A 367 22.34 -23.00 11.12
N GLN A 368 22.84 -24.00 11.85
CA GLN A 368 22.10 -25.23 12.08
C GLN A 368 20.77 -24.88 12.72
N ASP A 369 19.67 -25.47 12.23
CA ASP A 369 18.39 -25.46 12.92
C ASP A 369 18.61 -26.02 14.33
N PRO A 370 18.53 -25.19 15.39
CA PRO A 370 18.88 -25.63 16.74
C PRO A 370 17.76 -26.47 17.37
N PHE A 371 16.66 -26.68 16.65
CA PHE A 371 15.45 -27.22 17.22
C PHE A 371 15.21 -28.69 16.85
N PRO A 372 14.83 -29.55 17.82
CA PRO A 372 14.17 -30.78 17.45
C PRO A 372 12.88 -30.42 16.72
N PHE A 373 12.57 -31.18 15.67
CA PHE A 373 11.32 -31.09 14.93
C PHE A 373 10.14 -30.85 15.87
N VAL A 374 9.36 -29.78 15.67
CA VAL A 374 8.12 -29.57 16.43
C VAL A 374 7.33 -30.87 16.34
N SER A 375 7.14 -31.53 17.48
CA SER A 375 6.66 -32.92 17.50
C SER A 375 5.28 -33.02 16.83
N GLY A 376 5.16 -33.88 15.82
CA GLY A 376 3.94 -34.01 15.03
C GLY A 376 3.72 -32.93 13.97
N SER A 377 4.71 -32.05 13.72
CA SER A 377 4.69 -31.18 12.55
C SER A 377 4.95 -31.97 11.27
N THR A 378 4.67 -31.39 10.09
CA THR A 378 5.10 -31.93 8.78
C THR A 378 5.83 -30.89 7.93
N ASP A 379 5.72 -29.61 8.30
CA ASP A 379 6.24 -28.45 7.57
C ASP A 379 6.46 -27.32 8.59
N THR A 380 7.63 -26.68 8.58
CA THR A 380 7.91 -25.47 9.36
C THR A 380 8.65 -24.47 8.50
N ARG A 381 8.14 -23.24 8.44
CA ARG A 381 8.70 -22.16 7.61
C ARG A 381 8.78 -20.86 8.39
N LEU A 382 9.91 -20.18 8.23
CA LEU A 382 10.07 -18.80 8.69
C LEU A 382 9.84 -17.84 7.52
N THR A 383 9.14 -16.75 7.79
CA THR A 383 8.67 -15.80 6.78
C THR A 383 9.36 -14.45 6.92
N ALA A 384 9.66 -14.01 8.14
CA ALA A 384 10.32 -12.75 8.41
C ALA A 384 11.25 -12.84 9.62
N VAL A 385 12.24 -11.94 9.63
CA VAL A 385 13.20 -11.75 10.71
C VAL A 385 13.42 -10.26 10.91
N SER A 386 13.60 -9.83 12.15
CA SER A 386 14.00 -8.48 12.51
C SER A 386 15.11 -8.56 13.55
N VAL A 387 16.24 -7.92 13.23
CA VAL A 387 17.44 -7.91 14.06
C VAL A 387 17.51 -6.56 14.78
N LEU A 388 17.60 -6.59 16.10
CA LEU A 388 17.86 -5.40 16.91
C LEU A 388 19.37 -5.18 17.07
N SER A 389 20.08 -6.25 17.44
CA SER A 389 21.52 -6.23 17.67
C SER A 389 22.14 -7.60 17.36
N SER A 390 23.47 -7.70 17.48
CA SER A 390 24.20 -8.97 17.33
C SER A 390 23.82 -10.05 18.35
N SER A 391 22.99 -9.73 19.34
CA SER A 391 22.53 -10.67 20.37
C SER A 391 21.03 -10.68 20.59
N ASP A 392 20.27 -9.96 19.76
CA ASP A 392 18.81 -9.87 19.89
C ASP A 392 18.17 -9.78 18.51
N ALA A 393 17.47 -10.83 18.13
CA ALA A 393 16.72 -10.90 16.88
C ALA A 393 15.50 -11.80 17.03
N TRP A 394 14.42 -11.45 16.35
CA TRP A 394 13.19 -12.23 16.33
C TRP A 394 12.88 -12.70 14.91
N ALA A 395 12.44 -13.95 14.77
CA ALA A 395 11.89 -14.46 13.53
C ALA A 395 10.54 -15.13 13.77
N VAL A 396 9.69 -15.07 12.74
CA VAL A 396 8.32 -15.56 12.80
C VAL A 396 7.98 -16.40 11.58
N GLY A 397 6.91 -17.18 11.70
CA GLY A 397 6.33 -17.89 10.57
C GLY A 397 5.21 -18.81 11.01
N TYR A 398 5.23 -20.04 10.49
CA TYR A 398 4.25 -21.05 10.86
C TYR A 398 4.79 -22.47 10.74
N TYR A 399 4.12 -23.40 11.41
CA TYR A 399 4.28 -24.84 11.21
C TYR A 399 2.93 -25.49 10.94
N VAL A 400 2.94 -26.61 10.24
CA VAL A 400 1.74 -27.44 9.99
C VAL A 400 1.75 -28.59 10.97
N SER A 401 0.65 -28.78 11.69
CA SER A 401 0.39 -29.93 12.56
C SER A 401 -1.07 -30.35 12.43
N SER A 402 -1.32 -31.66 12.35
CA SER A 402 -2.68 -32.21 12.16
C SER A 402 -3.47 -31.55 11.00
N ASN A 403 -2.78 -31.23 9.90
CA ASN A 403 -3.31 -30.53 8.71
C ASN A 403 -3.74 -29.06 8.92
N SER A 404 -3.36 -28.43 10.03
CA SER A 404 -3.62 -27.02 10.31
C SER A 404 -2.32 -26.24 10.50
N ALA A 405 -2.26 -25.03 9.97
CA ALA A 405 -1.15 -24.12 10.24
C ALA A 405 -1.30 -23.45 11.61
N ARG A 406 -0.17 -23.32 12.33
CA ARG A 406 -0.05 -22.67 13.63
C ARG A 406 1.12 -21.68 13.60
N PRO A 407 1.00 -20.53 14.29
CA PRO A 407 2.05 -19.52 14.27
C PRO A 407 3.25 -20.02 15.08
N ILE A 408 4.43 -19.52 14.73
CA ILE A 408 5.66 -19.81 15.47
C ILE A 408 6.50 -18.55 15.58
N THR A 409 7.09 -18.35 16.75
CA THR A 409 8.06 -17.30 17.03
C THR A 409 9.34 -17.92 17.57
N VAL A 410 10.47 -17.39 17.12
CA VAL A 410 11.80 -17.76 17.61
C VAL A 410 12.60 -16.51 17.94
N HIS A 411 13.37 -16.57 19.03
CA HIS A 411 14.16 -15.47 19.55
C HIS A 411 15.64 -15.86 19.64
N TYR A 412 16.51 -15.00 19.14
CA TYR A 412 17.96 -15.14 19.25
C TYR A 412 18.47 -14.31 20.42
N THR A 413 19.22 -14.95 21.31
CA THR A 413 19.76 -14.33 22.54
C THR A 413 21.29 -14.30 22.57
N GLY A 414 21.94 -14.11 21.42
CA GLY A 414 23.41 -13.98 21.33
C GLY A 414 24.19 -15.29 21.36
N GLY A 415 23.51 -16.43 21.29
CA GLY A 415 24.13 -17.75 21.22
C GLY A 415 23.40 -18.66 20.25
N ASN A 416 22.15 -18.99 20.57
CA ASN A 416 21.29 -19.84 19.76
C ASN A 416 19.90 -19.23 19.60
N TRP A 417 19.20 -19.64 18.55
CA TRP A 417 17.77 -19.39 18.43
C TRP A 417 17.01 -20.27 19.42
N GLY A 418 15.97 -19.73 20.04
CA GLY A 418 15.06 -20.38 21.00
C GLY A 418 13.60 -20.26 20.54
N TYR A 419 12.78 -21.31 20.69
CA TYR A 419 11.32 -21.16 20.54
C TYR A 419 10.76 -20.33 21.67
N VAL A 420 9.80 -19.47 21.34
CA VAL A 420 9.01 -18.74 22.32
C VAL A 420 7.55 -19.15 22.20
N THR A 421 6.90 -19.34 23.35
CA THR A 421 5.47 -19.67 23.39
C THR A 421 4.69 -18.62 22.60
N THR A 422 3.94 -19.09 21.61
CA THR A 422 3.22 -18.22 20.68
C THR A 422 1.71 -18.45 20.89
N PRO A 423 0.93 -17.43 21.28
CA PRO A 423 -0.50 -17.58 21.44
C PRO A 423 -1.17 -17.82 20.09
N THR A 424 -2.32 -18.48 20.11
CA THR A 424 -3.24 -18.55 18.98
C THR A 424 -4.37 -17.54 19.16
N PRO A 425 -5.00 -17.06 18.08
CA PRO A 425 -6.13 -16.14 18.19
C PRO A 425 -7.25 -16.69 19.07
N THR A 426 -7.83 -15.82 19.91
CA THR A 426 -9.01 -16.13 20.72
C THR A 426 -10.27 -16.01 19.86
N LEU A 427 -11.06 -17.07 19.77
CA LEU A 427 -12.31 -17.11 19.01
C LEU A 427 -13.53 -17.24 19.94
N PRO A 428 -14.74 -16.85 19.49
CA PRO A 428 -15.97 -17.11 20.22
C PRO A 428 -16.16 -18.60 20.56
N PRO A 429 -16.83 -18.95 21.67
CA PRO A 429 -17.08 -20.32 22.05
C PRO A 429 -17.75 -21.13 20.93
N GLY A 430 -17.24 -22.35 20.69
CA GLY A 430 -17.76 -23.24 19.65
C GLY A 430 -17.15 -23.05 18.26
N ILE A 431 -16.26 -22.07 18.07
CA ILE A 431 -15.51 -21.86 16.83
C ILE A 431 -14.04 -22.20 17.08
N THR A 432 -13.45 -23.01 16.19
CA THR A 432 -12.03 -23.39 16.26
C THR A 432 -11.26 -22.82 15.08
N THR A 433 -10.04 -22.36 15.36
CA THR A 433 -9.12 -21.84 14.37
C THR A 433 -8.71 -22.93 13.39
N TYR A 434 -8.93 -22.67 12.11
CA TYR A 434 -8.50 -23.50 11.00
C TYR A 434 -6.99 -23.30 10.78
N ASP A 435 -6.58 -22.14 10.27
CA ASP A 435 -5.17 -21.78 10.09
C ASP A 435 -4.79 -20.51 10.88
N SER A 436 -3.52 -20.40 11.24
CA SER A 436 -2.92 -19.17 11.75
C SER A 436 -1.45 -19.11 11.32
N LYS A 437 -1.06 -17.98 10.72
CA LYS A 437 0.30 -17.78 10.19
C LYS A 437 0.76 -16.36 10.47
N LEU A 438 2.06 -16.21 10.72
CA LEU A 438 2.73 -14.92 10.79
C LEU A 438 3.53 -14.72 9.50
N TYR A 439 3.55 -13.48 9.03
CA TYR A 439 4.26 -13.07 7.81
C TYR A 439 5.28 -11.97 8.06
N GLY A 440 4.99 -11.03 8.97
CA GLY A 440 5.88 -9.92 9.30
C GLY A 440 6.27 -9.89 10.77
N VAL A 441 7.47 -9.40 11.06
CA VAL A 441 7.93 -9.09 12.43
C VAL A 441 8.79 -7.84 12.42
N LYS A 442 8.65 -7.00 13.45
CA LYS A 442 9.49 -5.82 13.68
C LYS A 442 9.86 -5.74 15.15
N VAL A 443 11.16 -5.72 15.43
CA VAL A 443 11.71 -5.43 16.75
C VAL A 443 11.96 -3.92 16.86
N ILE A 444 11.41 -3.30 17.89
CA ILE A 444 11.62 -1.89 18.26
C ILE A 444 12.60 -1.83 19.43
N ALA A 445 12.38 -2.68 20.43
CA ALA A 445 13.24 -2.92 21.57
C ALA A 445 13.15 -4.40 22.00
N SER A 446 13.98 -4.84 22.94
CA SER A 446 13.98 -6.22 23.46
C SER A 446 12.64 -6.63 24.09
N ASP A 447 11.87 -5.64 24.52
CA ASP A 447 10.57 -5.71 25.19
C ASP A 447 9.44 -5.07 24.37
N ASP A 448 9.69 -4.78 23.09
CA ASP A 448 8.70 -4.21 22.19
C ASP A 448 8.89 -4.79 20.79
N VAL A 449 8.14 -5.84 20.50
CA VAL A 449 8.16 -6.54 19.20
C VAL A 449 6.75 -6.72 18.69
N TRP A 450 6.56 -6.43 17.41
CA TRP A 450 5.29 -6.62 16.73
C TRP A 450 5.40 -7.73 15.70
N ALA A 451 4.41 -8.63 15.68
CA ALA A 451 4.28 -9.66 14.66
C ALA A 451 2.88 -9.60 14.04
N VAL A 452 2.79 -9.78 12.72
CA VAL A 452 1.53 -9.71 11.98
C VAL A 452 1.36 -10.87 11.00
N GLY A 453 0.11 -11.16 10.68
CA GLY A 453 -0.26 -12.21 9.74
C GLY A 453 -1.77 -12.34 9.62
N TYR A 454 -2.26 -13.58 9.68
CA TYR A 454 -3.70 -13.86 9.66
C TYR A 454 -4.06 -15.11 10.45
N TYR A 455 -5.35 -15.22 10.72
CA TYR A 455 -5.97 -16.47 11.08
C TYR A 455 -7.25 -16.70 10.29
N SER A 456 -7.69 -17.96 10.21
CA SER A 456 -8.93 -18.32 9.58
C SER A 456 -9.72 -19.33 10.40
N TYR A 457 -11.03 -19.34 10.18
CA TYR A 457 -11.95 -20.29 10.80
C TYR A 457 -13.13 -20.57 9.86
N MET A 458 -13.83 -21.66 10.11
CA MET A 458 -15.03 -22.01 9.35
C MET A 458 -16.27 -21.40 10.01
N ASN A 459 -17.04 -20.62 9.26
CA ASN A 459 -18.38 -20.20 9.62
C ASN A 459 -19.39 -20.91 8.71
N GLY A 460 -19.92 -22.05 9.18
CA GLY A 460 -20.66 -22.98 8.33
C GLY A 460 -19.75 -23.56 7.24
N GLN A 461 -20.08 -23.31 5.97
CA GLN A 461 -19.26 -23.72 4.81
C GLN A 461 -18.31 -22.62 4.32
N THR A 462 -18.37 -21.42 4.90
CA THR A 462 -17.54 -20.28 4.48
C THR A 462 -16.27 -20.20 5.31
N LEU A 463 -15.11 -20.16 4.63
CA LEU A 463 -13.84 -19.89 5.28
C LEU A 463 -13.70 -18.38 5.49
N VAL A 464 -13.63 -17.95 6.74
CA VAL A 464 -13.40 -16.54 7.11
C VAL A 464 -11.92 -16.36 7.41
N THR A 465 -11.30 -15.33 6.84
CA THR A 465 -9.89 -14.98 7.07
C THR A 465 -9.80 -13.57 7.64
N LEU A 466 -9.13 -13.42 8.77
CA LEU A 466 -9.01 -12.16 9.50
C LEU A 466 -7.55 -11.80 9.77
N PRO A 467 -7.21 -10.50 9.78
CA PRO A 467 -5.89 -10.02 10.20
C PRO A 467 -5.53 -10.52 11.60
N PHE A 468 -4.25 -10.79 11.80
CA PHE A 468 -3.72 -11.18 13.10
C PHE A 468 -2.54 -10.30 13.44
N ALA A 469 -2.51 -9.76 14.66
CA ALA A 469 -1.32 -9.11 15.19
C ALA A 469 -1.07 -9.58 16.63
N MET A 470 0.19 -9.57 17.02
CA MET A 470 0.64 -9.85 18.37
C MET A 470 1.72 -8.86 18.78
N HIS A 471 1.79 -8.59 20.07
CA HIS A 471 2.77 -7.72 20.69
C HIS A 471 3.54 -8.47 21.78
N TRP A 472 4.86 -8.29 21.80
CA TRP A 472 5.75 -8.82 22.83
C TRP A 472 6.07 -7.71 23.82
N ASP A 473 5.85 -7.96 25.11
CA ASP A 473 6.02 -7.00 26.19
C ASP A 473 7.34 -7.15 26.98
N GLY A 474 8.25 -8.01 26.51
CA GLY A 474 9.47 -8.39 27.23
C GLY A 474 9.36 -9.73 27.97
N SER A 475 8.14 -10.27 28.12
CA SER A 475 7.90 -11.49 28.89
C SER A 475 7.02 -12.51 28.18
N SER A 476 5.98 -12.06 27.48
CA SER A 476 5.06 -12.89 26.71
C SER A 476 4.55 -12.20 25.46
N TRP A 477 4.12 -13.02 24.51
CA TRP A 477 3.32 -12.56 23.38
C TRP A 477 1.86 -12.47 23.79
N ASP A 478 1.24 -11.33 23.52
CA ASP A 478 -0.20 -11.14 23.63
C ASP A 478 -0.82 -10.86 22.26
N THR A 479 -2.05 -11.33 22.07
CA THR A 479 -2.82 -10.99 20.87
C THR A 479 -3.22 -9.52 20.94
N SER A 480 -2.93 -8.75 19.89
CA SER A 480 -3.35 -7.35 19.79
C SER A 480 -4.56 -7.27 18.88
N GLU A 481 -5.68 -6.75 19.39
CA GLU A 481 -6.93 -6.67 18.64
C GLU A 481 -6.85 -5.61 17.53
N GLN A 482 -7.37 -5.98 16.36
CA GLN A 482 -7.43 -5.15 15.17
C GLN A 482 -8.88 -4.77 14.88
N PRO A 483 -9.16 -3.60 14.30
CA PRO A 483 -10.45 -3.35 13.68
C PRO A 483 -10.74 -4.47 12.69
N LEU A 484 -11.97 -4.99 12.70
CA LEU A 484 -12.40 -5.95 11.70
C LEU A 484 -12.58 -5.19 10.38
N PRO A 485 -11.78 -5.48 9.34
CA PRO A 485 -12.06 -4.90 8.03
C PRO A 485 -13.45 -5.37 7.61
N LEU A 486 -14.21 -4.50 6.94
CA LEU A 486 -15.53 -4.82 6.39
C LEU A 486 -15.56 -6.15 5.61
N LEU A 487 -14.42 -6.53 5.03
CA LEU A 487 -14.29 -7.70 4.15
C LEU A 487 -13.36 -8.80 4.71
N GLY A 488 -12.93 -8.72 5.98
CA GLY A 488 -11.84 -9.54 6.50
C GLY A 488 -10.50 -9.25 5.81
N GLY A 489 -9.47 -10.08 6.00
CA GLY A 489 -8.16 -9.87 5.38
C GLY A 489 -6.99 -10.59 6.01
N TYR A 490 -5.79 -10.30 5.53
CA TYR A 490 -4.52 -10.76 6.08
C TYR A 490 -3.46 -9.67 5.99
N LEU A 491 -2.51 -9.69 6.92
CA LEU A 491 -1.35 -8.80 6.93
C LEU A 491 -0.10 -9.54 6.45
N THR A 492 0.75 -8.86 5.69
CA THR A 492 1.97 -9.40 5.06
C THR A 492 3.23 -8.75 5.61
N GLY A 493 3.18 -7.46 5.94
CA GLY A 493 4.32 -6.68 6.42
C GLY A 493 3.97 -5.82 7.64
N VAL A 494 4.97 -5.58 8.50
CA VAL A 494 4.90 -4.64 9.61
C VAL A 494 6.21 -3.88 9.73
N HIS A 495 6.13 -2.58 10.00
CA HIS A 495 7.29 -1.75 10.32
C HIS A 495 6.92 -0.70 11.36
N ALA A 496 7.92 -0.21 12.07
CA ALA A 496 7.73 0.78 13.12
C ALA A 496 8.91 1.74 13.15
N ALA A 497 8.61 3.01 13.41
CA ALA A 497 9.60 4.04 13.74
C ALA A 497 9.74 4.22 15.26
N SER A 498 8.69 3.92 16.01
CA SER A 498 8.63 3.97 17.48
C SER A 498 7.52 3.04 17.99
N SER A 499 7.44 2.87 19.32
CA SER A 499 6.40 2.08 19.98
C SER A 499 4.97 2.59 19.73
N SER A 500 4.83 3.88 19.39
CA SER A 500 3.54 4.52 19.08
C SER A 500 3.33 4.78 17.58
N THR A 501 4.24 4.30 16.73
CA THR A 501 4.18 4.50 15.28
C THR A 501 4.51 3.19 14.60
N VAL A 502 3.51 2.31 14.57
CA VAL A 502 3.58 0.99 13.94
C VAL A 502 2.57 0.94 12.79
N TYR A 503 3.02 0.47 11.64
CA TYR A 503 2.19 0.26 10.47
C TYR A 503 2.24 -1.20 10.05
N ALA A 504 1.09 -1.77 9.75
CA ALA A 504 0.96 -3.08 9.15
C ALA A 504 0.21 -2.98 7.83
N VAL A 505 0.61 -3.77 6.84
CA VAL A 505 0.01 -3.75 5.51
C VAL A 505 -0.35 -5.14 5.04
N GLY A 506 -1.27 -5.23 4.07
CA GLY A 506 -1.70 -6.49 3.51
C GLY A 506 -2.81 -6.36 2.48
N LEU A 507 -3.78 -7.27 2.55
CA LEU A 507 -4.92 -7.37 1.63
C LEU A 507 -6.20 -7.71 2.41
N THR A 508 -7.33 -7.09 2.04
CA THR A 508 -8.64 -7.52 2.54
C THR A 508 -9.03 -8.90 1.98
N ALA A 509 -9.95 -9.60 2.64
CA ALA A 509 -10.54 -10.78 2.02
C ALA A 509 -11.43 -10.34 0.85
N ALA A 510 -11.67 -11.28 -0.06
CA ALA A 510 -12.35 -10.99 -1.31
C ALA A 510 -13.87 -11.11 -1.13
N VAL A 511 -14.67 -10.15 -1.60
CA VAL A 511 -16.14 -10.19 -1.51
C VAL A 511 -16.75 -10.60 -2.84
N GLY A 512 -17.52 -11.69 -2.82
CA GLY A 512 -18.23 -12.32 -3.96
C GLY A 512 -18.20 -13.84 -3.74
N ASN A 513 -19.27 -14.62 -3.91
CA ASN A 513 -20.16 -14.66 -5.06
C ASN A 513 -21.50 -15.36 -4.67
N ASN A 514 -22.63 -14.76 -5.04
CA ASN A 514 -23.91 -15.46 -5.23
C ASN A 514 -24.56 -14.96 -6.54
N GLY A 515 -23.85 -15.00 -7.68
CA GLY A 515 -24.54 -14.72 -8.96
C GLY A 515 -23.75 -14.38 -10.23
N GLY A 516 -22.41 -14.23 -10.21
CA GLY A 516 -21.62 -14.16 -11.45
C GLY A 516 -20.69 -12.97 -11.69
N GLY A 517 -20.41 -12.11 -10.70
CA GLY A 517 -19.50 -10.96 -10.88
C GLY A 517 -18.45 -10.82 -9.79
N GLY A 518 -17.24 -11.36 -10.02
CA GLY A 518 -15.98 -10.98 -9.33
C GLY A 518 -15.87 -11.24 -7.82
N THR A 519 -14.64 -11.23 -7.30
CA THR A 519 -14.36 -11.12 -5.87
C THR A 519 -13.51 -9.88 -5.61
N TYR A 520 -13.92 -8.96 -4.73
CA TYR A 520 -13.20 -7.69 -4.52
C TYR A 520 -12.26 -7.74 -3.32
N ALA A 521 -10.95 -7.67 -3.57
CA ALA A 521 -9.94 -7.48 -2.55
C ALA A 521 -9.16 -6.18 -2.82
N ARG A 522 -8.69 -5.53 -1.75
CA ARG A 522 -7.92 -4.29 -1.83
C ARG A 522 -6.77 -4.28 -0.82
N PRO A 523 -5.76 -3.44 -1.01
CA PRO A 523 -4.72 -3.21 -0.03
C PRO A 523 -5.28 -2.81 1.33
N LEU A 524 -4.72 -3.39 2.38
CA LEU A 524 -5.07 -3.09 3.77
C LEU A 524 -3.89 -2.36 4.40
N VAL A 525 -4.16 -1.28 5.15
CA VAL A 525 -3.16 -0.60 5.97
C VAL A 525 -3.76 -0.37 7.35
N PHE A 526 -3.05 -0.83 8.38
CA PHE A 526 -3.37 -0.57 9.77
C PHE A 526 -2.28 0.27 10.40
N ARG A 527 -2.66 1.21 11.26
CA ARG A 527 -1.77 1.99 12.10
C ARG A 527 -2.08 1.75 13.56
N TYR A 528 -1.06 1.44 14.35
CA TYR A 528 -1.14 1.46 15.79
C TYR A 528 -0.78 2.87 16.29
N ASN A 529 -1.68 3.48 17.06
CA ASN A 529 -1.49 4.84 17.59
C ASN A 529 -0.96 4.86 19.04
N GLY A 530 -0.45 3.73 19.53
CA GLY A 530 0.01 3.56 20.91
C GLY A 530 -1.06 3.05 21.88
N THR A 531 -2.32 2.99 21.46
CA THR A 531 -3.41 2.36 22.24
C THR A 531 -4.14 1.31 21.42
N ASN A 532 -4.60 1.69 20.23
CA ASN A 532 -5.40 0.83 19.36
C ASN A 532 -4.89 0.88 17.93
N TRP A 533 -5.26 -0.15 17.18
CA TRP A 533 -5.10 -0.17 15.74
C TRP A 533 -6.27 0.56 15.07
N VAL A 534 -5.96 1.27 13.99
CA VAL A 534 -6.92 1.99 13.14
C VAL A 534 -6.70 1.57 11.70
N GLU A 535 -7.79 1.31 10.98
CA GLU A 535 -7.73 1.07 9.54
C GLU A 535 -7.53 2.37 8.76
N ILE A 536 -6.37 2.47 8.13
CA ILE A 536 -6.08 3.51 7.15
C ILE A 536 -6.50 2.99 5.80
N SER A 537 -7.37 3.75 5.15
CA SER A 537 -7.73 3.46 3.78
C SER A 537 -6.74 4.14 2.84
N VAL A 538 -6.40 3.43 1.78
CA VAL A 538 -5.55 3.94 0.72
C VAL A 538 -6.36 4.04 -0.57
N PRO A 539 -6.03 4.98 -1.48
CA PRO A 539 -6.63 5.00 -2.80
C PRO A 539 -6.09 3.80 -3.59
N THR A 540 -6.95 2.84 -3.96
CA THR A 540 -6.49 1.55 -4.50
C THR A 540 -7.17 1.16 -5.79
N VAL A 541 -6.46 0.37 -6.60
CA VAL A 541 -7.04 -0.42 -7.69
C VAL A 541 -7.46 -1.78 -7.15
N LEU A 542 -8.54 -2.36 -7.69
CA LEU A 542 -8.93 -3.73 -7.34
C LEU A 542 -7.78 -4.73 -7.53
N ASP A 543 -7.76 -5.72 -6.63
CA ASP A 543 -6.77 -6.80 -6.58
C ASP A 543 -5.32 -6.34 -6.36
N GLU A 544 -5.08 -5.07 -6.06
CA GLU A 544 -3.81 -4.65 -5.49
C GLU A 544 -3.65 -5.24 -4.08
N MET A 545 -2.40 -5.56 -3.71
CA MET A 545 -2.02 -5.89 -2.35
C MET A 545 -0.76 -5.14 -1.98
N PHE A 546 -0.59 -4.84 -0.70
CA PHE A 546 0.71 -4.51 -0.15
C PHE A 546 1.39 -5.75 0.40
N ASN A 547 2.69 -5.87 0.12
CA ASN A 547 3.56 -6.94 0.60
C ASN A 547 4.55 -6.45 1.65
N GLY A 548 4.98 -5.19 1.56
CA GLY A 548 5.95 -4.59 2.47
C GLY A 548 5.61 -3.16 2.82
N VAL A 549 6.08 -2.72 4.00
CA VAL A 549 5.92 -1.37 4.51
C VAL A 549 7.23 -0.89 5.15
N ALA A 550 7.54 0.39 5.01
CA ALA A 550 8.65 1.06 5.67
C ALA A 550 8.19 2.42 6.19
N VAL A 551 8.62 2.77 7.40
CA VAL A 551 8.37 4.06 8.05
C VAL A 551 9.68 4.53 8.69
N THR A 552 10.05 5.79 8.47
CA THR A 552 11.37 6.31 8.89
C THR A 552 11.31 7.28 10.06
N GLY A 553 10.13 7.75 10.41
CA GLY A 553 9.94 8.68 11.51
C GLY A 553 8.56 8.57 12.15
N SER A 554 8.41 9.27 13.28
CA SER A 554 7.21 9.27 14.12
C SER A 554 6.56 10.65 14.24
N SER A 555 7.08 11.65 13.52
CA SER A 555 6.54 13.00 13.46
C SER A 555 5.41 13.05 12.45
N THR A 556 4.40 13.88 12.69
CA THR A 556 3.37 14.16 11.69
C THR A 556 4.03 14.57 10.36
N ASP A 557 3.48 14.06 9.26
CA ASP A 557 3.97 14.19 7.89
C ASP A 557 5.27 13.43 7.54
N ASP A 558 5.87 12.67 8.47
CA ASP A 558 6.94 11.75 8.11
C ASP A 558 6.44 10.72 7.08
N PRO A 559 7.20 10.41 6.02
CA PRO A 559 6.72 9.53 4.97
C PRO A 559 6.72 8.07 5.39
N ILE A 560 5.73 7.37 4.88
CA ILE A 560 5.57 5.92 4.99
C ILE A 560 5.49 5.38 3.57
N TRP A 561 6.20 4.30 3.26
CA TRP A 561 6.07 3.61 1.98
C TRP A 561 5.41 2.26 2.18
N ALA A 562 4.46 1.95 1.30
CA ALA A 562 3.92 0.61 1.14
C ALA A 562 4.16 0.16 -0.31
N VAL A 563 4.62 -1.08 -0.47
CA VAL A 563 4.92 -1.63 -1.79
C VAL A 563 4.22 -2.94 -2.02
N GLY A 564 3.95 -3.25 -3.28
CA GLY A 564 3.23 -4.43 -3.66
C GLY A 564 3.01 -4.58 -5.15
N GLY A 565 1.86 -5.13 -5.51
CA GLY A 565 1.47 -5.36 -6.88
C GLY A 565 0.03 -5.91 -6.95
N GLN A 566 -0.36 -6.40 -8.12
CA GLN A 566 -1.66 -7.04 -8.31
C GLN A 566 -1.60 -8.54 -8.04
N ARG A 567 -2.64 -9.10 -7.42
CA ARG A 567 -2.74 -10.51 -6.99
C ARG A 567 -2.59 -11.50 -8.13
N TYR A 568 -3.11 -11.18 -9.30
CA TYR A 568 -3.14 -12.06 -10.47
C TYR A 568 -2.35 -11.51 -11.66
N ASN A 569 -1.74 -10.33 -11.52
CA ASN A 569 -0.95 -9.70 -12.57
C ASN A 569 0.46 -9.41 -12.04
N SER A 570 1.40 -10.23 -12.48
CA SER A 570 2.80 -10.10 -12.09
C SER A 570 3.44 -8.84 -12.65
N THR A 571 2.90 -8.18 -13.67
CA THR A 571 3.57 -7.04 -14.35
C THR A 571 3.37 -5.68 -13.66
N TYR A 572 2.56 -5.62 -12.61
CA TYR A 572 2.17 -4.37 -11.95
C TYR A 572 3.02 -4.08 -10.71
N THR A 573 3.68 -2.91 -10.71
CA THR A 573 4.35 -2.35 -9.53
C THR A 573 3.40 -1.43 -8.80
N LEU A 574 3.25 -1.64 -7.49
CA LEU A 574 2.60 -0.69 -6.60
C LEU A 574 3.61 -0.12 -5.62
N ILE A 575 3.77 1.20 -5.63
CA ILE A 575 4.43 1.94 -4.57
C ILE A 575 3.47 3.04 -4.16
N GLN A 576 3.12 3.09 -2.89
CA GLN A 576 2.39 4.21 -2.31
C GLN A 576 3.23 4.87 -1.23
N GLN A 577 3.13 6.19 -1.17
CA GLN A 577 3.69 7.00 -0.11
C GLN A 577 2.55 7.65 0.67
N GLY A 578 2.50 7.37 1.95
CA GLY A 578 1.63 8.02 2.91
C GLY A 578 2.43 8.96 3.82
N ARG A 579 1.71 9.56 4.77
CA ARG A 579 2.25 10.46 5.79
C ARG A 579 1.77 10.01 7.17
N VAL A 580 2.64 10.06 8.17
CA VAL A 580 2.27 9.86 9.57
C VAL A 580 1.31 10.96 9.99
N LYS A 581 0.27 10.62 10.77
CA LYS A 581 -0.73 11.56 11.27
C LYS A 581 -0.67 11.76 12.77
#